data_AF-A0A382JMG2-F1
#
_entry.id   AF-A0A382JMG2-F1
#
_cell.length_a   1.000
_cell.length_b   1.000
_cell.length_c   1.000
_cell.angle_alpha   90.00
_cell.angle_beta   90.00
_cell.angle_gamma   90.00
#
_symmetry.space_group_name_H-M   'P 1'
#
loop_
_entity.id
_entity.type
_entity.pdbx_description
1 polymer ?
#
loop_
_entity_poly.entity_id
_entity_poly.type
_entity_poly.pdbx_seq_one_letter_code
_entity_poly.pdbx_strand_id
1 'polypeptide(L)'
;MNFSERRPWFFLISFLVILPGIIFLILAPGLNPGIDFTGGSSLTMQFPEGSEANQKAIREKLKVIGYPESTVQNLGNSIIDEERYDLFFLRTKTLDETKKDILVDNLNNQFSP
;
A
#
# COMPACT_ATOMS: atom_id res chain seq x y z
N MET A 1 37.96 -12.28 36.92
CA MET A 1 37.59 -12.72 35.55
C MET A 1 38.00 -11.61 34.60
N ASN A 2 39.02 -11.82 33.75
CA ASN A 2 39.62 -10.74 32.95
C ASN A 2 38.78 -10.49 31.67
N PHE A 3 37.74 -9.67 31.79
CA PHE A 3 36.86 -9.31 30.68
C PHE A 3 37.62 -8.68 29.51
N SER A 4 38.70 -7.92 29.79
CA SER A 4 39.50 -7.24 28.79
C SER A 4 40.28 -8.17 27.85
N GLU A 5 40.70 -9.35 28.30
CA GLU A 5 41.45 -10.32 27.49
C GLU A 5 40.54 -11.07 26.50
N ARG A 6 39.24 -11.19 26.82
CA ARG A 6 38.25 -11.88 25.98
C ARG A 6 37.49 -10.96 25.03
N ARG A 7 37.80 -9.66 25.02
CA ARG A 7 37.23 -8.66 24.09
C ARG A 7 37.17 -9.11 22.63
N PRO A 8 38.22 -9.68 22.01
CA PRO A 8 38.15 -10.10 20.60
C PRO A 8 37.11 -11.19 20.35
N TRP A 9 36.83 -12.07 21.32
CA TRP A 9 35.79 -13.09 21.22
C TRP A 9 34.38 -12.47 21.18
N PHE A 10 34.13 -11.45 22.00
CA PHE A 10 32.86 -10.74 21.98
C PHE A 10 32.66 -10.02 20.64
N PHE A 11 33.70 -9.37 20.09
CA PHE A 11 33.62 -8.74 18.77
C PHE A 11 33.37 -9.75 17.65
N LEU A 12 33.99 -10.94 17.70
CA LEU A 12 33.77 -11.99 16.71
C LEU A 12 32.30 -12.46 16.72
N ILE A 13 31.75 -12.71 17.91
CA ILE A 13 30.34 -13.12 18.06
C ILE A 13 29.42 -12.00 17.57
N SER A 14 29.67 -10.75 17.95
CA SER A 14 28.89 -9.60 17.46
C SER A 14 28.94 -9.50 15.94
N PHE A 15 30.12 -9.70 15.33
CA PHE A 15 30.28 -9.63 13.88
C PHE A 15 29.51 -10.74 13.17
N LEU A 16 29.55 -11.97 13.70
CA LEU A 16 28.78 -13.09 13.17
C LEU A 16 27.27 -12.87 13.22
N VAL A 17 26.77 -12.07 14.16
CA VAL A 17 25.35 -11.70 14.25
C VAL A 17 25.01 -10.53 13.33
N ILE A 18 25.86 -9.50 13.30
CA ILE A 18 25.61 -8.25 12.54
C ILE A 18 25.76 -8.47 11.04
N LEU A 19 26.79 -9.21 10.60
CA LEU A 19 27.09 -9.38 9.18
C LEU A 19 25.93 -9.98 8.37
N PRO A 20 25.29 -11.10 8.78
CA PRO A 20 24.14 -11.64 8.07
C PRO A 20 23.01 -10.63 7.95
N GLY A 21 22.78 -9.82 8.98
CA GLY A 21 21.79 -8.74 8.97
C GLY A 21 22.12 -7.66 7.93
N ILE A 22 23.37 -7.19 7.89
CA ILE A 22 23.80 -6.20 6.88
C ILE A 22 23.72 -6.78 5.46
N ILE A 23 24.18 -8.02 5.27
CA ILE A 23 24.12 -8.71 3.98
C ILE A 23 22.66 -8.83 3.52
N PHE A 24 21.75 -9.20 4.42
CA PHE A 24 20.32 -9.25 4.15
C PHE A 24 19.75 -7.87 3.75
N LEU A 25 20.17 -6.78 4.40
CA LEU A 25 19.70 -5.44 4.06
C LEU A 25 20.19 -4.93 2.69
N ILE A 26 21.39 -5.34 2.27
CA ILE A 26 22.01 -4.88 1.00
C ILE A 26 21.58 -5.75 -0.20
N LEU A 27 21.43 -7.07 -0.02
CA LEU A 27 21.03 -7.97 -1.10
C LEU A 27 19.52 -7.92 -1.32
N ALA A 28 19.09 -7.71 -2.57
CA ALA A 28 17.67 -7.74 -2.95
C ALA A 28 17.05 -9.13 -2.68
N PRO A 29 15.81 -9.21 -2.14
CA PRO A 29 14.84 -8.12 -1.99
C PRO A 29 14.97 -7.30 -0.70
N GLY A 30 15.91 -7.64 0.20
CA GLY A 30 16.11 -6.95 1.47
C GLY A 30 14.82 -6.76 2.27
N LEU A 31 14.61 -5.54 2.76
CA LEU A 31 13.35 -5.15 3.40
C LEU A 31 12.30 -4.83 2.33
N ASN A 32 11.06 -5.28 2.56
CA ASN A 32 9.92 -4.80 1.80
C ASN A 32 9.69 -3.32 2.14
N PRO A 33 9.87 -2.39 1.20
CA PRO A 33 9.68 -0.97 1.48
C PRO A 33 8.22 -0.71 1.89
N GLY A 34 8.07 0.04 2.97
CA GLY A 34 6.77 0.51 3.44
C GLY A 34 6.16 1.54 2.47
N ILE A 35 4.92 1.93 2.77
CA ILE A 35 4.09 2.78 1.91
C ILE A 35 4.70 4.16 1.64
N ASP A 36 5.53 4.65 2.58
CA ASP A 36 6.23 5.93 2.47
C ASP A 36 7.45 5.86 1.54
N PHE A 37 7.91 4.66 1.18
CA PHE A 37 9.13 4.43 0.40
C PHE A 37 8.87 3.89 -1.01
N THR A 38 7.69 3.31 -1.27
CA THR A 38 7.31 2.82 -2.61
C THR A 38 6.80 3.92 -3.54
N GLY A 39 6.49 5.10 -3.00
CA GLY A 39 5.78 6.16 -3.73
C GLY A 39 4.40 5.69 -4.21
N GLY A 40 3.81 6.45 -5.12
CA GLY A 40 2.50 6.14 -5.70
C GLY A 40 1.46 7.23 -5.44
N SER A 41 0.20 6.92 -5.78
CA SER A 41 -0.93 7.78 -5.46
C SER A 41 -1.94 7.02 -4.61
N SER A 42 -2.38 7.66 -3.54
CA SER A 42 -3.42 7.13 -2.66
C SER A 42 -4.65 8.02 -2.73
N LEU A 43 -5.82 7.42 -2.82
CA LEU A 43 -7.09 8.13 -2.87
C LEU A 43 -8.14 7.35 -2.07
N THR A 44 -9.06 8.07 -1.45
CA THR A 44 -10.22 7.49 -0.77
C THR A 44 -11.45 7.85 -1.58
N MET A 45 -12.28 6.87 -1.89
CA MET A 45 -13.57 7.08 -2.56
C MET A 45 -14.70 6.61 -1.68
N GLN A 46 -15.84 7.25 -1.87
CA GLN A 46 -17.11 6.91 -1.25
C GLN A 46 -18.09 6.56 -2.35
N PHE A 47 -18.80 5.44 -2.18
CA PHE A 47 -19.88 5.04 -3.08
C PHE A 47 -21.16 4.87 -2.27
N PRO A 48 -22.35 5.20 -2.79
CA PRO A 48 -23.60 4.95 -2.11
C PRO A 48 -23.74 3.47 -1.71
N GLU A 49 -24.26 3.20 -0.51
CA GLU A 49 -24.56 1.85 -0.04
C GLU A 49 -25.57 1.19 -1.00
N GLY A 50 -25.26 -0.03 -1.45
CA GLY A 50 -26.08 -0.73 -2.46
C GLY A 50 -25.67 -0.47 -3.91
N SER A 51 -24.62 0.34 -4.15
CA SER A 51 -23.91 0.31 -5.43
C SER A 51 -23.28 -1.07 -5.69
N GLU A 52 -23.01 -1.41 -6.96
CA GLU A 52 -22.26 -2.62 -7.30
C GLU A 52 -20.77 -2.54 -6.88
N ALA A 53 -20.38 -1.45 -6.21
CA ALA A 53 -19.03 -1.21 -5.73
C ALA A 53 -18.67 -2.16 -4.60
N ASN A 54 -17.79 -3.11 -4.90
CA ASN A 54 -17.12 -3.90 -3.88
C ASN A 54 -15.63 -3.96 -4.18
N GLN A 55 -14.84 -4.38 -3.18
CA GLN A 55 -13.38 -4.43 -3.29
C GLN A 55 -12.90 -5.21 -4.53
N LYS A 56 -13.61 -6.29 -4.91
CA LYS A 56 -13.26 -7.10 -6.07
C LYS A 56 -13.60 -6.37 -7.38
N ALA A 57 -14.81 -5.83 -7.50
CA ALA A 57 -15.27 -5.12 -8.69
C ALA A 57 -14.40 -3.89 -8.99
N ILE A 58 -14.06 -3.10 -7.96
CA ILE A 58 -13.17 -1.93 -8.09
C ILE A 58 -11.78 -2.40 -8.55
N ARG A 59 -11.23 -3.45 -7.95
CA ARG A 59 -9.91 -3.98 -8.33
C ARG A 59 -9.89 -4.50 -9.77
N GLU A 60 -10.93 -5.20 -10.20
CA GLU A 60 -11.06 -5.68 -11.57
C GLU A 60 -11.16 -4.52 -12.56
N LYS A 61 -11.94 -3.48 -12.24
CA LYS A 61 -12.02 -2.28 -13.08
C LYS A 61 -10.66 -1.58 -13.19
N LEU A 62 -9.97 -1.36 -12.07
CA LEU A 62 -8.62 -0.78 -12.05
C LEU A 62 -7.64 -1.57 -12.91
N LYS A 63 -7.72 -2.90 -12.89
CA LYS A 63 -6.90 -3.76 -13.76
C LYS A 63 -7.18 -3.51 -15.24
N VAL A 64 -8.45 -3.39 -15.63
CA VAL A 64 -8.86 -3.13 -17.02
C VAL A 64 -8.43 -1.74 -17.50
N ILE A 65 -8.51 -0.72 -16.64
CA ILE A 65 -8.11 0.66 -16.99
C ILE A 65 -6.59 0.92 -16.87
N GLY A 66 -5.77 -0.13 -16.68
CA GLY A 66 -4.31 -0.03 -16.74
C GLY A 66 -3.57 0.08 -15.40
N TYR A 67 -4.24 -0.16 -14.27
CA TYR A 67 -3.66 -0.18 -12.92
C TYR A 67 -3.74 -1.59 -12.28
N PRO A 68 -3.08 -2.62 -12.85
CA PRO A 68 -3.14 -4.00 -12.35
C PRO A 68 -2.51 -4.19 -10.96
N GLU A 69 -1.51 -3.37 -10.64
CA GLU A 69 -0.80 -3.37 -9.34
C GLU A 69 -1.51 -2.53 -8.27
N SER A 70 -2.79 -2.20 -8.48
CA SER A 70 -3.55 -1.39 -7.53
C SER A 70 -4.02 -2.20 -6.33
N THR A 71 -3.98 -1.57 -5.16
CA THR A 71 -4.52 -2.14 -3.92
C THR A 71 -5.80 -1.43 -3.57
N VAL A 72 -6.87 -2.21 -3.37
CA VAL A 72 -8.18 -1.72 -2.90
C VAL A 72 -8.44 -2.32 -1.53
N GLN A 73 -8.83 -1.48 -0.57
CA GLN A 73 -9.20 -1.88 0.78
C GLN A 73 -10.54 -1.25 1.14
N ASN A 74 -11.45 -2.02 1.73
CA ASN A 74 -12.69 -1.50 2.31
C ASN A 74 -12.38 -0.88 3.69
N LEU A 75 -12.79 0.38 3.90
CA LEU A 75 -12.63 1.12 5.16
C LEU A 75 -13.88 1.07 6.05
N GLY A 76 -14.94 0.41 5.61
CA GLY A 76 -16.25 0.35 6.25
C GLY A 76 -17.23 1.34 5.64
N ASN A 77 -18.26 1.70 6.42
CA ASN A 77 -19.34 2.55 5.97
C ASN A 77 -19.25 3.93 6.64
N SER A 78 -19.72 4.97 5.94
CA SER A 78 -19.88 6.33 6.45
C SER A 78 -21.32 6.79 6.26
N ILE A 79 -21.77 7.71 7.12
CA ILE A 79 -23.11 8.32 7.01
C ILE A 79 -22.91 9.81 6.77
N ILE A 80 -23.46 10.31 5.66
CA ILE A 80 -23.42 11.71 5.27
C ILE A 80 -24.85 12.09 4.88
N ASP A 81 -25.39 13.14 5.48
CA ASP A 81 -26.75 13.65 5.19
C ASP A 81 -27.85 12.57 5.24
N GLU A 82 -27.80 11.72 6.28
CA GLU A 82 -28.71 10.57 6.50
C GLU A 82 -28.57 9.43 5.46
N GLU A 83 -27.70 9.58 4.47
CA GLU A 83 -27.38 8.55 3.48
C GLU A 83 -26.13 7.76 3.87
N ARG A 84 -26.10 6.49 3.48
CA ARG A 84 -25.02 5.55 3.79
C ARG A 84 -24.11 5.37 2.58
N TYR A 85 -22.81 5.34 2.85
CA TYR A 85 -21.76 5.21 1.85
C TYR A 85 -20.76 4.13 2.25
N ASP A 86 -20.28 3.36 1.28
CA ASP A 86 -19.16 2.45 1.43
C ASP A 86 -17.85 3.18 1.08
N LEU A 87 -16.91 3.17 2.01
CA LEU A 87 -15.60 3.82 1.86
C LEU A 87 -14.56 2.82 1.37
N PHE A 88 -13.84 3.19 0.31
CA PHE A 88 -12.75 2.39 -0.23
C PHE A 88 -11.46 3.21 -0.33
N PHE A 89 -10.38 2.64 0.18
CA PHE A 89 -9.04 3.14 -0.01
C PHE A 89 -8.39 2.48 -1.22
N LEU A 90 -7.93 3.30 -2.15
CA LEU A 90 -7.26 2.87 -3.36
C LEU A 90 -5.81 3.36 -3.36
N ARG A 91 -4.90 2.45 -3.69
CA ARG A 91 -3.50 2.76 -3.99
C ARG A 91 -3.16 2.34 -5.40
N THR A 92 -2.49 3.23 -6.11
CA THR A 92 -2.03 3.02 -7.49
C THR A 92 -0.59 3.50 -7.64
N LYS A 93 0.00 3.27 -8.82
CA LYS A 93 1.23 3.96 -9.21
C LYS A 93 1.00 5.47 -9.22
N THR A 94 2.07 6.25 -9.25
CA THR A 94 2.01 7.71 -9.31
C THR A 94 1.07 8.16 -10.43
N LEU A 95 0.01 8.86 -10.03
CA LEU A 95 -0.98 9.45 -10.91
C LEU A 95 -0.60 10.92 -11.13
N ASP A 96 -0.60 11.32 -12.39
CA ASP A 96 -0.62 12.73 -12.76
C ASP A 96 -2.04 13.29 -12.60
N GLU A 97 -2.20 14.60 -12.53
CA GLU A 97 -3.49 15.27 -12.26
C GLU A 97 -4.55 14.86 -13.31
N THR A 98 -4.21 14.91 -14.60
CA THR A 98 -5.11 14.47 -15.68
C THR A 98 -5.48 12.98 -15.58
N LYS A 99 -4.56 12.12 -15.16
CA LYS A 99 -4.83 10.67 -15.02
C LYS A 99 -5.70 10.37 -13.80
N LYS A 100 -5.55 11.16 -12.74
CA LYS A 100 -6.37 11.08 -11.53
C LYS A 100 -7.81 11.43 -11.86
N ASP A 101 -8.04 12.52 -12.58
CA ASP A 101 -9.40 12.96 -12.95
C ASP A 101 -10.09 11.90 -13.82
N ILE A 102 -9.41 11.40 -14.85
CA ILE A 102 -9.92 10.31 -15.70
C ILE A 102 -10.26 9.07 -14.87
N LEU A 103 -9.43 8.72 -13.89
CA LEU A 103 -9.66 7.55 -13.03
C LEU A 103 -10.91 7.74 -12.16
N VAL A 104 -11.06 8.90 -11.54
CA VAL A 104 -12.22 9.23 -10.70
C VAL A 104 -13.49 9.22 -11.53
N ASP A 105 -13.49 9.85 -12.70
CA ASP A 105 -14.65 9.87 -13.61
C ASP A 105 -15.05 8.46 -14.05
N ASN A 106 -14.08 7.60 -14.38
CA ASN A 106 -14.36 6.21 -14.78
C ASN A 106 -15.00 5.39 -13.65
N LEU A 107 -14.63 5.66 -12.40
CA LEU A 107 -15.16 4.93 -11.25
C LEU A 107 -16.53 5.48 -10.83
N ASN A 108 -16.72 6.80 -10.86
CA ASN A 108 -18.01 7.43 -10.60
C ASN A 108 -19.07 7.02 -11.64
N ASN A 109 -18.77 7.08 -12.94
CA ASN A 109 -19.71 6.68 -13.99
C ASN A 109 -20.13 5.19 -13.90
N GLN A 110 -19.31 4.34 -13.26
CA GLN A 110 -19.58 2.92 -13.13
C GLN A 110 -20.38 2.58 -11.86
N PHE A 111 -20.08 3.26 -10.76
CA PHE A 111 -20.52 2.86 -9.42
C PHE A 111 -21.39 3.91 -8.72
N SER A 112 -21.55 5.09 -9.30
CA SER A 112 -22.44 6.16 -8.85
C SER A 112 -23.04 6.90 -10.06
N PRO A 113 -23.84 6.21 -10.90
CA PRO A 113 -24.55 6.82 -12.02
C PRO A 113 -25.69 7.73 -11.56
#